data_AF-A0A7U5STN5-F1
#
_entry.id   AF-A0A7U5STN5-F1
#
_cell.length_a   1.000
_cell.length_b   1.000
_cell.length_c   1.000
_cell.angle_alpha   90.00
_cell.angle_beta   90.00
_cell.angle_gamma   90.00
#
_symmetry.space_group_name_H-M   'P 1'
#
loop_
_entity.id
_entity.type
_entity.pdbx_description
1 polymer ?
#
loop_
_entity_poly.entity_id
_entity_poly.type
_entity_poly.pdbx_seq_one_letter_code
_entity_poly.pdbx_strand_id
1 'polypeptide(L)' 'MEINCIKDGRIIWMRNSAAPEGMTSNSYLKDGTQEKIIAALEESLLQAKGEQSCRNNSD' A
#
# COMPACT_ATOMS: atom_id res chain seq x y z
N MET A 1 -3.40 -7.78 -11.16
CA MET A 1 -3.86 -6.95 -10.04
C MET A 1 -3.01 -5.70 -10.01
N GLU A 2 -3.65 -4.54 -10.08
CA GLU A 2 -3.00 -3.23 -10.00
C GLU A 2 -3.37 -2.59 -8.66
N ILE A 3 -2.38 -2.00 -7.99
CA ILE A 3 -2.55 -1.27 -6.73
C ILE A 3 -1.87 0.08 -6.90
N ASN A 4 -2.63 1.16 -6.70
CA ASN A 4 -2.14 2.53 -6.81
C ASN A 4 -2.23 3.24 -5.46
N CYS A 5 -1.13 3.83 -5.03
CA CYS A 5 -1.12 4.79 -3.92
C CYS A 5 -1.26 6.20 -4.52
N ILE A 6 -2.36 6.87 -4.19
CA ILE A 6 -2.68 8.22 -4.69
C ILE A 6 -2.57 9.20 -3.54
N LYS A 7 -1.83 10.29 -3.74
CA LYS A 7 -1.73 11.43 -2.83
C LYS A 7 -1.98 12.71 -3.61
N ASP A 8 -2.86 13.58 -3.11
CA ASP A 8 -3.22 14.86 -3.74
C ASP A 8 -3.63 14.72 -5.21
N GLY A 9 -4.37 13.64 -5.55
CA GLY A 9 -4.82 13.34 -6.91
C GLY A 9 -3.73 12.82 -7.85
N ARG A 10 -2.52 12.55 -7.37
CA ARG A 10 -1.40 12.01 -8.15
C ARG A 10 -1.04 10.61 -7.68
N ILE A 11 -0.79 9.70 -8.62
CA ILE A 11 -0.23 8.38 -8.32
C ILE A 11 1.22 8.59 -7.91
N ILE A 12 1.51 8.33 -6.64
CA ILE A 12 2.87 8.41 -6.09
C ILE A 12 3.58 7.05 -6.12
N TRP A 13 2.81 5.97 -6.27
CA TRP A 13 3.33 4.62 -6.42
C TRP A 13 2.29 3.70 -7.03
N MET A 14 2.75 2.75 -7.82
CA MET A 14 1.91 1.74 -8.46
C MET A 14 2.62 0.40 -8.38
N ARG A 15 1.88 -0.65 -8.06
CA ARG A 15 2.28 -2.03 -8.29
C ARG A 15 1.34 -2.64 -9.30
N ASN A 16 1.89 -3.01 -10.45
CA ASN A 16 1.21 -3.87 -11.39
C ASN A 16 1.77 -5.29 -11.23
N SER A 17 0.91 -6.29 -11.08
CA SER A 17 1.34 -7.69 -10.98
C SER A 17 1.56 -8.35 -12.36
N ALA A 18 1.07 -7.74 -13.43
CA ALA A 18 1.17 -8.23 -14.81
C ALA A 18 2.38 -7.63 -15.55
N ALA A 19 2.79 -6.42 -15.16
CA ALA A 19 4.02 -5.78 -15.60
C ALA A 19 4.83 -5.43 -14.34
N PRO A 20 6.09 -5.89 -14.16
CA PRO A 20 6.92 -5.58 -12.99
C PRO A 20 7.35 -4.11 -12.89
N GLU A 21 6.62 -3.22 -13.57
CA GLU A 21 6.79 -1.78 -13.60
C GLU A 21 6.30 -1.17 -12.28
N GLY A 22 7.04 -0.17 -11.79
CA GLY A 22 6.64 0.62 -10.61
C GLY A 22 7.06 0.06 -9.24
N MET A 23 7.65 -1.15 -9.17
CA MET A 23 8.01 -1.76 -7.88
C MET A 23 9.17 -1.07 -7.14
N THR A 24 10.05 -0.34 -7.82
CA THR A 24 11.21 0.32 -7.20
C THR A 24 11.72 1.45 -8.09
N SER A 25 11.25 2.68 -7.88
CA SER A 25 11.99 3.85 -8.37
C SER A 25 13.14 4.11 -7.42
N ASN A 26 14.39 4.15 -7.91
CA ASN A 26 15.56 4.47 -7.09
C ASN A 26 15.45 5.81 -6.34
N SER A 27 14.60 6.73 -6.82
CA SER A 27 14.29 7.97 -6.11
C SER A 27 13.54 7.74 -4.79
N TYR A 28 12.60 6.78 -4.76
CA TYR A 28 11.77 6.50 -3.58
C TYR A 28 12.51 5.78 -2.46
N LEU A 29 13.58 5.07 -2.82
CA LEU A 29 14.49 4.46 -1.84
C LEU A 29 15.38 5.53 -1.19
N LYS A 30 15.74 6.60 -1.92
CA LYS A 30 16.61 7.67 -1.43
C LYS A 30 15.90 8.68 -0.53
N ASP A 31 14.61 8.94 -0.75
CA ASP A 31 13.83 9.92 0.01
C ASP A 31 12.93 9.30 1.11
N GLY A 32 13.05 7.98 1.30
CA GLY A 32 12.27 7.20 2.26
C GLY A 32 10.78 7.09 1.93
N THR A 33 10.37 7.46 0.72
CA THR A 33 8.99 7.32 0.26
C THR A 33 8.56 5.86 0.24
N GLN A 34 9.47 4.95 -0.10
CA GLN A 34 9.18 3.52 -0.11
C GLN A 34 8.82 3.00 1.29
N GLU A 35 9.54 3.41 2.33
CA GLU A 35 9.25 3.01 3.71
C GLU A 35 7.91 3.57 4.19
N LYS A 36 7.59 4.82 3.82
CA LYS A 36 6.28 5.44 4.14
C LYS A 36 5.12 4.70 3.47
N ILE A 37 5.31 4.24 2.23
CA ILE A 37 4.30 3.43 1.52
C ILE A 37 4.13 2.08 2.21
N ILE A 38 5.22 1.42 2.58
CA ILE A 38 5.17 0.14 3.31
C ILE A 38 4.41 0.31 4.63
N ALA A 39 4.77 1.30 5.44
CA ALA A 39 4.12 1.57 6.71
C ALA A 39 2.60 1.82 6.54
N ALA A 40 2.21 2.65 5.57
CA ALA A 40 0.79 2.92 5.31
C ALA A 40 0.01 1.67 4.87
N LEU A 41 0.63 0.79 4.08
CA LEU A 41 0.02 -0.48 3.66
C LEU A 41 -0.09 -1.47 4.83
N GLU A 42 0.90 -1.54 5.70
CA GLU A 42 0.88 -2.38 6.91
C GLU A 42 -0.20 -1.93 7.90
N GLU A 43 -0.33 -0.62 8.14
CA GLU A 43 -1.39 -0.05 8.97
C GLU A 43 -2.79 -0.35 8.39
N SER A 44 -2.96 -0.15 7.07
CA SER A 44 -4.22 -0.46 6.39
C SER A 44 -4.58 -1.94 6.48
N LEU A 45 -3.58 -2.83 6.36
CA LEU A 45 -3.77 -4.27 6.52
C LEU A 45 -4.14 -4.64 7.96
N LEU A 46 -3.49 -4.02 8.94
CA LEU A 46 -3.80 -4.22 10.36
C LEU A 46 -5.25 -3.80 10.65
N GLN A 47 -5.67 -2.65 10.15
CA GLN A 47 -7.05 -2.17 10.27
C GLN A 47 -8.04 -3.16 9.65
N ALA A 48 -7.82 -3.58 8.40
CA ALA A 48 -8.72 -4.51 7.71
C ALA A 48 -8.84 -5.86 8.45
N LYS A 49 -7.74 -6.36 9.02
CA LYS A 49 -7.75 -7.58 9.87
C LYS A 49 -8.53 -7.37 11.17
N GLY A 50 -8.38 -6.21 11.81
CA GLY A 50 -9.16 -5.85 13.00
C GLY A 50 -10.66 -5.82 12.70
N GLU A 51 -11.05 -5.16 11.62
CA GLU A 51 -12.45 -5.09 11.16
C GLU A 51 -13.03 -6.48 10.83
N GLN A 52 -12.24 -7.34 10.16
CA GLN A 52 -12.63 -8.72 9.91
C GLN A 52 -12.82 -9.49 11.22
N SER A 53 -11.91 -9.33 12.19
CA SER A 53 -12.02 -9.99 13.50
C SER A 53 -13.25 -9.53 14.28
N CYS A 54 -13.59 -8.24 14.25
CA CYS A 54 -14.82 -7.71 14.87
C CYS A 54 -16.08 -8.29 14.22
N ARG A 55 -16.11 -8.41 12.89
CA ARG A 55 -17.22 -9.06 12.16
C ARG A 55 -17.39 -10.52 12.55
N ASN A 56 -16.28 -11.24 12.73
CA ASN A 56 -16.32 -12.67 13.05
C ASN A 56 -16.68 -12.96 14.51
N ASN A 57 -16.57 -11.96 15.39
CA ASN A 57 -16.90 -12.07 16.81
C ASN A 57 -18.29 -11.49 17.15
N SER A 58 -19.12 -11.27 16.13
CA SER A 58 -20.51 -10.81 16.25
C SER A 58 -21.53 -11.95 16.08
N ASP A 59 -21.12 -13.20 16.33
CA ASP A 59 -21.99 -14.39 16.40
C ASP A 59 -22.24 -14.75 17.87
#